data_AF-A0A2V2BVY4-F1
#
_entry.id   AF-A0A2V2BVY4-F1
#
_cell.length_a   1.000
_cell.length_b   1.000
_cell.length_c   1.000
_cell.angle_alpha   90.00
_cell.angle_beta   90.00
_cell.angle_gamma   90.00
#
_symmetry.space_group_name_H-M   'P 1'
#
loop_
_entity.id
_entity.type
_entity.pdbx_description
1 polymer ?
#
loop_
_entity_poly.entity_id
_entity_poly.type
_entity_poly.pdbx_seq_one_letter_code
_entity_poly.pdbx_strand_id
1 'polypeptide(L)'
;MSAPANKIKIQKSNSAEAQPVLFGLMSRVRKNNKWSFRVNWGRIAILIAVLALLAWTAVSATIYFVFKYSKGFDDMTVYDAAVAPFDMKAHREKVGNYNIEKALNILKSGKMSDFNEAFMNLAMGINRAPKNVEGRLQLSRIYVAMGRPDIAIEKLEQGIMYSKDNLDFIRLYMRLLLDRMEDTKIIAVGEKLLAGGKGVEVENPQVRAYIAMSMSSVYAMHGNYKKSEEYLKKYGLEKSLPGILRLSKNQWEMGNRDEAIKIIKDNFQYPSEKNPMYALLVNYYTAMGDIETARRYSVLRQAEDPFSATQKLELIRLLEKSGDAQNLSKMLDEYFELNKGNNVAMIHLANYAADKGDIKMMRKIYDNAIRQAFPSGTYCLLLLETMITNGDYAGAVKFSEDILKGKPSWTKRYEDVLSAIRSIAYYATGNANMSNILLSDVLKRSRISPKVLVATARRYDRLNAPMVAHSILEHAVNKFPRYQMALIRLVQNEIKIGDSTNIDKHILRLLQMRRPPRELITDVFNSLSSDRFIFVRDRKKILDEIESLKANNSSESFSDVIPEDENLHDDSSMMDL
;
A
#
# COMPACT_ATOMS: atom_id res chain seq x y z
N MET A 1 80.19 57.08 -72.36
CA MET A 1 80.02 56.94 -70.90
C MET A 1 78.73 56.18 -70.62
N SER A 2 78.84 55.16 -69.77
CA SER A 2 77.78 54.48 -68.97
C SER A 2 76.50 53.97 -69.65
N ALA A 3 76.41 52.64 -69.71
CA ALA A 3 75.17 51.85 -69.74
C ALA A 3 74.34 52.00 -68.45
N PRO A 4 73.11 51.47 -68.43
CA PRO A 4 72.55 50.89 -67.22
C PRO A 4 72.26 49.39 -67.37
N ALA A 5 72.67 48.66 -66.35
CA ALA A 5 72.43 47.25 -66.12
C ALA A 5 70.99 47.01 -65.64
N ASN A 6 70.38 45.91 -66.08
CA ASN A 6 69.17 45.38 -65.46
C ASN A 6 69.44 43.98 -64.88
N LYS A 7 69.30 43.87 -63.55
CA LYS A 7 69.51 42.65 -62.76
C LYS A 7 68.29 41.73 -62.90
N ILE A 8 68.49 40.50 -63.37
CA ILE A 8 67.52 39.42 -63.23
C ILE A 8 67.94 38.53 -62.06
N LYS A 9 67.03 38.37 -61.09
CA LYS A 9 67.18 37.52 -59.90
C LYS A 9 67.30 36.05 -60.30
N ILE A 10 68.27 35.39 -59.68
CA ILE A 10 68.53 33.95 -59.74
C ILE A 10 67.38 33.18 -59.06
N GLN A 11 66.66 32.35 -59.81
CA GLN A 11 65.88 31.23 -59.25
C GLN A 11 66.78 29.99 -59.20
N LYS A 12 67.18 29.58 -58.00
CA LYS A 12 67.73 28.24 -57.74
C LYS A 12 66.56 27.26 -57.63
N SER A 13 66.39 26.37 -58.62
CA SER A 13 65.59 25.15 -58.47
C SER A 13 66.49 23.91 -58.58
N ASN A 14 67.06 23.47 -57.46
CA ASN A 14 67.41 22.06 -57.30
C ASN A 14 66.24 21.39 -56.58
N SER A 15 65.18 21.11 -57.34
CA SER A 15 64.11 20.23 -56.88
C SER A 15 64.61 18.79 -56.93
N ALA A 16 64.85 18.18 -55.78
CA ALA A 16 64.90 16.73 -55.70
C ALA A 16 63.64 16.17 -56.37
N GLU A 17 63.78 15.26 -57.33
CA GLU A 17 62.69 14.56 -58.02
C GLU A 17 61.90 13.73 -57.00
N ALA A 18 61.00 14.40 -56.27
CA ALA A 18 60.08 13.78 -55.35
C ALA A 18 58.84 13.38 -56.14
N GLN A 19 58.79 12.12 -56.58
CA GLN A 19 57.59 11.59 -57.24
C GLN A 19 56.58 11.16 -56.17
N PRO A 20 55.33 11.68 -56.19
CA PRO A 20 54.30 11.27 -55.25
C PRO A 20 53.86 9.83 -55.51
N VAL A 21 53.70 9.05 -54.45
CA VAL A 21 53.25 7.65 -54.48
C VAL A 21 52.10 7.49 -53.46
N LEU A 22 51.19 6.53 -53.64
CA LEU A 22 50.01 6.32 -52.78
C LEU A 22 49.16 7.60 -52.62
N PHE A 23 48.68 8.15 -53.74
CA PHE A 23 47.91 9.40 -53.76
C PHE A 23 48.63 10.59 -53.08
N GLY A 24 49.96 10.54 -53.01
CA GLY A 24 50.81 11.57 -52.40
C GLY A 24 50.89 11.53 -50.88
N LEU A 25 50.49 10.43 -50.23
CA LEU A 25 50.71 10.15 -48.81
C LEU A 25 52.18 9.82 -48.52
N MET A 26 52.90 9.27 -49.52
CA MET A 26 54.35 9.11 -49.50
C MET A 26 54.96 9.76 -50.74
N SER A 27 56.20 10.22 -50.61
CA SER A 27 56.99 10.70 -51.75
C SER A 27 58.24 9.83 -51.86
N ARG A 28 58.51 9.37 -53.08
CA ARG A 28 59.73 8.64 -53.40
C ARG A 28 60.81 9.67 -53.66
N VAL A 29 61.83 9.73 -52.81
CA VAL A 29 62.91 10.71 -52.88
C VAL A 29 64.23 9.97 -53.12
N ARG A 30 64.95 10.38 -54.17
CA ARG A 30 66.26 9.82 -54.50
C ARG A 30 67.34 10.53 -53.67
N LYS A 31 67.99 9.78 -52.77
CA LYS A 31 69.05 10.30 -51.90
C LYS A 31 70.27 9.37 -52.01
N ASN A 32 71.43 9.88 -52.42
CA ASN A 32 72.68 9.11 -52.59
C ASN A 32 72.52 7.81 -53.40
N ASN A 33 71.88 7.90 -54.57
CA ASN A 33 71.67 6.77 -55.51
C ASN A 33 70.89 5.56 -54.96
N LYS A 34 70.28 5.67 -53.78
CA LYS A 34 69.31 4.72 -53.23
C LYS A 34 67.93 5.38 -53.14
N TRP A 35 66.88 4.60 -53.38
CA TRP A 35 65.51 5.06 -53.25
C TRP A 35 65.09 5.05 -51.78
N SER A 36 64.59 6.18 -51.28
CA SER A 36 64.06 6.31 -49.92
C SER A 36 62.63 6.85 -49.96
N PHE A 37 61.79 6.43 -49.03
CA PHE A 37 60.42 6.91 -48.90
C PHE A 37 60.34 7.98 -47.82
N ARG A 38 59.68 9.10 -48.13
CA ARG A 38 59.38 10.17 -47.17
C ARG A 38 57.88 10.26 -46.97
N VAL A 39 57.46 10.00 -45.74
CA VAL A 39 56.06 10.05 -45.31
C VAL A 39 55.61 11.51 -45.20
N ASN A 40 54.46 11.85 -45.78
CA ASN A 40 53.88 13.18 -45.70
C ASN A 40 52.81 13.23 -44.59
N TRP A 41 53.27 13.44 -43.36
CA TRP A 41 52.43 13.45 -42.16
C TRP A 41 51.27 14.46 -42.22
N GLY A 42 51.43 15.60 -42.91
CA GLY A 42 50.35 16.57 -43.09
C GLY A 42 49.19 16.05 -43.93
N ARG A 43 49.48 15.34 -45.04
CA ARG A 43 48.43 14.73 -45.88
C ARG A 43 47.79 13.52 -45.21
N ILE A 44 48.55 12.75 -44.45
CA ILE A 44 48.03 11.64 -43.65
C ILE A 44 47.08 12.18 -42.57
N ALA A 45 47.43 13.27 -41.87
CA ALA A 45 46.56 13.90 -40.89
C ALA A 45 45.25 14.40 -41.50
N ILE A 46 45.29 15.02 -42.70
CA ILE A 46 44.09 15.44 -43.43
C ILE A 46 43.24 14.23 -43.82
N LEU A 47 43.84 13.17 -44.35
CA LEU A 47 43.11 11.94 -44.71
C LEU A 47 42.41 11.34 -43.48
N ILE A 48 43.11 11.25 -42.36
CA ILE A 48 42.54 10.75 -41.10
C ILE A 48 41.39 11.64 -40.63
N ALA A 49 41.53 12.97 -40.70
CA ALA A 49 40.46 13.90 -40.33
C ALA A 49 39.22 13.76 -41.23
N VAL A 50 39.41 13.61 -42.55
CA VAL A 50 38.32 13.39 -43.51
C VAL A 50 37.63 12.04 -43.24
N LEU A 51 38.40 10.97 -43.02
CA LEU A 51 37.84 9.66 -42.69
C LEU A 51 37.10 9.67 -41.35
N ALA A 52 37.62 10.37 -40.34
CA ALA A 52 36.96 10.54 -39.05
C ALA A 52 35.64 11.30 -39.19
N LEU A 53 35.60 12.36 -40.01
CA LEU A 53 34.38 13.12 -40.29
C LEU A 53 33.35 12.28 -41.04
N LEU A 54 33.76 11.50 -42.04
CA LEU A 54 32.88 10.57 -42.77
C LEU A 54 32.35 9.44 -41.88
N ALA A 55 33.19 8.89 -41.01
CA ALA A 55 32.77 7.88 -40.03
C ALA A 55 31.74 8.47 -39.05
N TRP A 56 31.98 9.68 -38.56
CA TRP A 56 31.05 10.37 -37.66
C TRP A 56 29.70 10.64 -38.32
N THR A 57 29.67 11.17 -39.55
CA THR A 57 28.41 11.42 -40.27
C THR A 57 27.64 10.12 -40.55
N ALA A 58 28.33 9.03 -40.91
CA ALA A 58 27.71 7.72 -41.11
C ALA A 58 27.11 7.16 -39.81
N VAL A 59 27.82 7.27 -38.68
CA VAL A 59 27.32 6.85 -37.37
C VAL A 59 26.11 7.69 -36.95
N SER A 60 26.18 9.02 -37.08
CA SER A 60 25.07 9.92 -36.75
C SER A 60 23.85 9.69 -37.63
N ALA A 61 24.02 9.46 -38.93
CA ALA A 61 22.91 9.08 -39.81
C ALA A 61 22.27 7.76 -39.37
N THR A 62 23.09 6.75 -39.05
CA THR A 62 22.60 5.45 -38.55
C THR A 62 21.80 5.62 -37.27
N ILE A 63 22.29 6.41 -36.31
CA ILE A 63 21.58 6.72 -35.06
C ILE A 63 20.24 7.41 -35.35
N TYR A 64 20.22 8.41 -36.24
CA TYR A 64 18.99 9.11 -36.61
C TYR A 64 17.94 8.14 -37.16
N PHE A 65 18.30 7.32 -38.16
CA PHE A 65 17.35 6.42 -38.80
C PHE A 65 16.87 5.30 -37.87
N VAL A 66 17.77 4.70 -37.09
CA VAL A 66 17.41 3.62 -36.16
C VAL A 66 16.47 4.13 -35.08
N PHE A 67 16.76 5.27 -34.46
CA PHE A 67 15.93 5.76 -33.37
C PHE A 67 14.58 6.32 -33.85
N LYS A 68 14.57 7.03 -34.97
CA LYS A 68 13.35 7.62 -35.52
C LYS A 68 12.40 6.56 -36.09
N TYR A 69 12.91 5.65 -36.91
CA TYR A 69 12.05 4.71 -37.66
C TYR A 69 11.96 3.31 -37.04
N SER A 70 13.02 2.81 -36.38
CA SER A 70 13.00 1.47 -35.77
C SER A 70 12.62 1.48 -34.29
N LYS A 71 13.01 2.51 -33.52
CA LYS A 71 12.71 2.62 -32.08
C LYS A 71 11.55 3.55 -31.74
N GLY A 72 10.95 4.21 -32.73
CA GLY A 72 9.75 5.05 -32.56
C GLY A 72 9.98 6.29 -31.70
N PHE A 73 11.18 6.89 -31.75
CA PHE A 73 11.46 8.19 -31.15
C PHE A 73 11.20 9.29 -32.19
N ASP A 74 9.95 9.72 -32.32
CA ASP A 74 9.52 10.61 -33.41
C ASP A 74 10.18 12.00 -33.33
N ASP A 75 10.49 12.46 -32.12
CA ASP A 75 11.13 13.76 -31.83
C ASP A 75 12.65 13.78 -32.09
N MET A 76 13.20 12.73 -32.71
CA MET A 76 14.62 12.65 -33.03
C MET A 76 15.03 13.78 -34.00
N THR A 77 15.96 14.63 -33.55
CA THR A 77 16.57 15.68 -34.37
C THR A 77 17.93 15.25 -34.93
N VAL A 78 18.37 15.88 -36.01
CA VAL A 78 19.70 15.65 -36.59
C VAL A 78 20.80 16.05 -35.59
N TYR A 79 20.55 17.09 -34.77
CA TYR A 79 21.46 17.49 -33.71
C TYR A 79 21.63 16.41 -32.64
N ASP A 80 20.52 15.82 -32.17
CA ASP A 80 20.59 14.74 -31.17
C ASP A 80 21.41 13.55 -31.68
N ALA A 81 21.24 13.20 -32.96
CA ALA A 81 22.00 12.11 -33.59
C ALA A 81 23.48 12.46 -33.84
N ALA A 82 23.79 13.73 -34.06
CA ALA A 82 25.16 14.25 -34.19
C ALA A 82 25.92 14.22 -32.84
N VAL A 83 25.22 14.52 -31.73
CA VAL A 83 25.80 14.59 -30.39
C VAL A 83 25.80 13.24 -29.66
N ALA A 84 24.88 12.32 -29.96
CA ALA A 84 24.75 11.02 -29.31
C ALA A 84 26.06 10.18 -29.23
N PRO A 85 26.96 10.17 -30.24
CA PRO A 85 28.25 9.47 -30.14
C PRO A 85 29.14 9.98 -29.01
N PHE A 86 28.96 11.23 -28.58
CA PHE A 86 29.75 11.89 -27.55
C PHE A 86 29.05 11.88 -26.17
N ASP A 87 27.72 11.91 -26.13
CA ASP A 87 26.94 11.77 -24.90
C ASP A 87 25.73 10.84 -25.07
N MET A 88 26.04 9.54 -25.12
CA MET A 88 25.02 8.50 -25.23
C MET A 88 24.13 8.43 -23.98
N LYS A 89 24.58 8.94 -22.82
CA LYS A 89 23.81 8.90 -21.58
C LYS A 89 22.68 9.94 -21.62
N ALA A 90 22.98 11.17 -21.99
CA ALA A 90 21.96 12.21 -22.18
C ALA A 90 20.98 11.83 -23.28
N HIS A 91 21.47 11.24 -24.38
CA HIS A 91 20.60 10.76 -25.44
C HIS A 91 19.61 9.68 -24.94
N ARG A 92 20.10 8.68 -24.20
CA ARG A 92 19.24 7.65 -23.59
C ARG A 92 18.22 8.26 -22.63
N GLU A 93 18.61 9.23 -21.81
CA GLU A 93 17.70 9.92 -20.89
C GLU A 93 16.61 10.69 -21.66
N LYS A 94 16.95 11.37 -22.76
CA LYS A 94 15.97 12.06 -23.64
C LYS A 94 14.96 11.08 -24.22
N VAL A 95 15.44 9.98 -24.81
CA VAL A 95 14.57 8.90 -25.34
C VAL A 95 13.71 8.30 -24.23
N GLY A 96 14.27 8.13 -23.03
CA GLY A 96 13.53 7.64 -21.87
C GLY A 96 12.38 8.56 -21.46
N ASN A 97 12.64 9.87 -21.37
CA ASN A 97 11.62 10.87 -21.04
C ASN A 97 10.50 10.93 -22.10
N TYR A 98 10.85 10.86 -23.38
CA TYR A 98 9.86 10.78 -24.46
C TYR A 98 8.96 9.55 -24.34
N ASN A 99 9.55 8.37 -24.09
CA ASN A 99 8.77 7.15 -23.90
C ASN A 99 7.83 7.25 -22.68
N ILE A 100 8.29 7.89 -21.60
CA ILE A 100 7.45 8.14 -20.42
C ILE A 100 6.30 9.06 -20.80
N GLU A 101 6.56 10.19 -21.47
CA GLU A 101 5.52 11.13 -21.86
C GLU A 101 4.48 10.49 -22.79
N LYS A 102 4.93 9.74 -23.79
CA LYS A 102 4.05 8.96 -24.68
C LYS A 102 3.18 7.99 -23.87
N ALA A 103 3.78 7.24 -22.93
CA ALA A 103 3.04 6.34 -22.06
C ALA A 103 2.00 7.07 -21.19
N LEU A 104 2.36 8.21 -20.60
CA LEU A 104 1.45 9.01 -19.78
C LEU A 104 0.28 9.54 -20.59
N ASN A 105 0.51 9.97 -21.84
CA ASN A 105 -0.54 10.43 -22.73
C ASN A 105 -1.50 9.29 -23.12
N ILE A 106 -0.98 8.08 -23.38
CA ILE A 106 -1.82 6.89 -23.61
C ILE A 106 -2.67 6.58 -22.37
N LEU A 107 -2.08 6.57 -21.17
CA LEU A 107 -2.81 6.31 -19.93
C LEU A 107 -3.92 7.34 -19.68
N LYS A 108 -3.67 8.63 -19.96
CA LYS A 108 -4.67 9.71 -19.88
C LYS A 108 -5.83 9.54 -20.86
N SER A 109 -5.58 8.95 -22.03
CA SER A 109 -6.63 8.70 -23.03
C SER A 109 -7.64 7.64 -22.60
N GLY A 110 -7.32 6.82 -21.59
CA GLY A 110 -8.21 5.77 -21.06
C GLY A 110 -8.41 4.57 -21.98
N LYS A 111 -7.70 4.48 -23.12
CA LYS A 111 -7.83 3.38 -24.07
C LYS A 111 -7.13 2.12 -23.54
N MET A 112 -7.93 1.13 -23.13
CA MET A 112 -7.42 -0.13 -22.59
C MET A 112 -6.63 -0.96 -23.61
N SER A 113 -6.92 -0.84 -24.91
CA SER A 113 -6.18 -1.52 -25.99
C SER A 113 -4.69 -1.18 -25.97
N ASP A 114 -4.36 0.04 -25.58
CA ASP A 114 -3.01 0.60 -25.70
C ASP A 114 -2.26 0.53 -24.36
N PHE A 115 -2.89 -0.05 -23.32
CA PHE A 115 -2.33 -0.15 -21.98
C PHE A 115 -1.00 -0.91 -21.96
N ASN A 116 -0.90 -2.01 -22.71
CA ASN A 116 0.35 -2.79 -22.80
C ASN A 116 1.49 -1.97 -23.41
N GLU A 117 1.20 -1.19 -24.45
CA GLU A 117 2.18 -0.29 -25.05
C GLU A 117 2.62 0.79 -24.05
N ALA A 118 1.66 1.40 -23.34
CA ALA A 118 1.95 2.38 -22.31
C ALA A 118 2.82 1.80 -21.20
N PHE A 119 2.47 0.62 -20.68
CA PHE A 119 3.22 -0.05 -19.63
C PHE A 119 4.67 -0.35 -20.07
N MET A 120 4.85 -0.89 -21.28
CA MET A 120 6.19 -1.20 -21.81
C MET A 120 7.02 0.06 -22.03
N ASN A 121 6.44 1.10 -22.63
CA ASN A 121 7.11 2.38 -22.82
C ASN A 121 7.50 3.03 -21.50
N LEU A 122 6.62 2.97 -20.50
CA LEU A 122 6.88 3.50 -19.16
C LEU A 122 8.01 2.74 -18.46
N ALA A 123 7.95 1.41 -18.45
CA ALA A 123 8.97 0.55 -17.83
C ALA A 123 10.35 0.71 -18.49
N MET A 124 10.42 0.73 -19.83
CA MET A 124 11.67 0.99 -20.55
C MET A 124 12.15 2.44 -20.36
N GLY A 125 11.22 3.38 -20.33
CA GLY A 125 11.49 4.80 -20.17
C GLY A 125 12.17 5.10 -18.83
N ILE A 126 11.67 4.56 -17.73
CA ILE A 126 12.25 4.76 -16.39
C ILE A 126 13.65 4.16 -16.26
N ASN A 127 13.90 3.00 -16.88
CA ASN A 127 15.24 2.41 -16.91
C ASN A 127 16.25 3.32 -17.64
N ARG A 128 15.80 4.09 -18.63
CA ARG A 128 16.64 5.03 -19.39
C ARG A 128 16.71 6.42 -18.76
N ALA A 129 15.64 6.86 -18.10
CA ALA A 129 15.51 8.15 -17.45
C ALA A 129 15.17 7.98 -15.95
N PRO A 130 16.14 7.55 -15.13
CA PRO A 130 15.90 7.24 -13.72
C PRO A 130 15.56 8.46 -12.86
N LYS A 131 15.71 9.69 -13.35
CA LYS A 131 15.34 10.91 -12.63
C LYS A 131 13.86 11.29 -12.78
N ASN A 132 13.15 10.67 -13.71
CA ASN A 132 11.76 11.02 -13.99
C ASN A 132 10.83 10.50 -12.88
N VAL A 133 10.47 11.40 -11.96
CA VAL A 133 9.66 11.09 -10.77
C VAL A 133 8.25 10.67 -11.15
N GLU A 134 7.62 11.40 -12.06
CA GLU A 134 6.23 11.15 -12.47
C GLU A 134 6.08 9.78 -13.13
N GLY A 135 6.97 9.45 -14.08
CA GLY A 135 6.96 8.15 -14.73
C GLY A 135 7.07 7.01 -13.72
N ARG A 136 8.02 7.12 -12.78
CA ARG A 136 8.21 6.12 -11.72
C ARG A 136 7.00 6.02 -10.80
N LEU A 137 6.39 7.14 -10.44
CA LEU A 137 5.18 7.16 -9.60
C LEU A 137 4.04 6.41 -10.29
N GLN A 138 3.80 6.68 -11.57
CA GLN A 138 2.76 6.00 -12.34
C GLN A 138 3.06 4.51 -12.53
N LEU A 139 4.30 4.13 -12.82
CA LEU A 139 4.68 2.71 -12.90
C LEU A 139 4.41 1.99 -11.58
N SER A 140 4.75 2.63 -10.47
CA SER A 140 4.52 2.06 -9.13
C SER A 140 3.02 1.91 -8.84
N ARG A 141 2.19 2.90 -9.21
CA ARG A 141 0.72 2.81 -9.09
C ARG A 141 0.14 1.68 -9.95
N ILE A 142 0.67 1.47 -11.16
CA ILE A 142 0.27 0.34 -12.01
C ILE A 142 0.59 -1.00 -11.33
N TYR A 143 1.78 -1.16 -10.76
CA TYR A 143 2.12 -2.38 -10.01
C TYR A 143 1.22 -2.59 -8.79
N VAL A 144 0.84 -1.52 -8.08
CA VAL A 144 -0.16 -1.60 -6.99
C VAL A 144 -1.51 -2.09 -7.53
N ALA A 145 -1.99 -1.52 -8.64
CA ALA A 145 -3.25 -1.94 -9.26
C ALA A 145 -3.22 -3.39 -9.77
N MET A 146 -2.06 -3.91 -10.15
CA MET A 146 -1.84 -5.31 -10.52
C MET A 146 -1.73 -6.26 -9.31
N GLY A 147 -1.86 -5.75 -8.08
CA GLY A 147 -1.70 -6.56 -6.86
C GLY A 147 -0.24 -6.93 -6.57
N ARG A 148 0.73 -6.16 -7.10
CA ARG A 148 2.18 -6.35 -6.91
C ARG A 148 2.82 -5.17 -6.17
N PRO A 149 2.39 -4.86 -4.93
CA PRO A 149 2.97 -3.78 -4.15
C PRO A 149 4.44 -4.04 -3.78
N ASP A 150 4.89 -5.29 -3.78
CA ASP A 150 6.28 -5.69 -3.61
C ASP A 150 7.20 -5.07 -4.67
N ILE A 151 6.80 -5.18 -5.96
CA ILE A 151 7.55 -4.58 -7.06
C ILE A 151 7.42 -3.05 -7.01
N ALA A 152 6.24 -2.52 -6.67
CA ALA A 152 6.04 -1.08 -6.54
C ALA A 152 7.01 -0.46 -5.51
N ILE A 153 7.16 -1.09 -4.34
CA ILE A 153 8.10 -0.68 -3.29
C ILE A 153 9.54 -0.68 -3.83
N GLU A 154 9.96 -1.75 -4.52
CA GLU A 154 11.30 -1.85 -5.11
C GLU A 154 11.57 -0.71 -6.11
N LYS A 155 10.59 -0.38 -6.96
CA LYS A 155 10.73 0.72 -7.95
C LYS A 155 10.81 2.09 -7.28
N LEU A 156 10.07 2.31 -6.19
CA LEU A 156 10.15 3.54 -5.40
C LEU A 156 11.50 3.63 -4.68
N GLU A 157 12.00 2.55 -4.09
CA GLU A 157 13.32 2.52 -3.44
C GLU A 157 14.46 2.92 -4.37
N GLN A 158 14.45 2.38 -5.60
CA GLN A 158 15.43 2.73 -6.63
C GLN A 158 15.39 4.22 -7.02
N GLY A 159 14.25 4.87 -6.82
CA GLY A 159 14.03 6.26 -7.18
C GLY A 159 14.15 7.28 -6.06
N ILE A 160 14.28 6.83 -4.81
CA ILE A 160 14.14 7.70 -3.64
C ILE A 160 15.15 8.86 -3.65
N MET A 161 16.37 8.61 -4.13
CA MET A 161 17.43 9.63 -4.23
C MET A 161 17.06 10.80 -5.15
N TYR A 162 16.22 10.57 -6.15
CA TYR A 162 15.79 11.58 -7.12
C TYR A 162 14.44 12.23 -6.76
N SER A 163 13.64 11.53 -5.95
CA SER A 163 12.25 11.89 -5.67
C SER A 163 11.99 12.24 -4.20
N LYS A 164 13.04 12.31 -3.37
CA LYS A 164 12.93 12.50 -1.92
C LYS A 164 12.16 13.74 -1.50
N ASP A 165 12.11 14.78 -2.33
CA ASP A 165 11.38 16.04 -2.07
C ASP A 165 9.98 16.08 -2.70
N ASN A 166 9.58 15.03 -3.43
CA ASN A 166 8.25 14.90 -4.00
C ASN A 166 7.29 14.25 -2.98
N LEU A 167 6.25 15.00 -2.61
CA LEU A 167 5.32 14.59 -1.56
C LEU A 167 4.47 13.38 -1.95
N ASP A 168 3.96 13.32 -3.16
CA ASP A 168 3.13 12.19 -3.61
C ASP A 168 3.94 10.90 -3.73
N PHE A 169 5.21 11.01 -4.09
CA PHE A 169 6.15 9.91 -4.09
C PHE A 169 6.36 9.33 -2.69
N ILE A 170 6.71 10.17 -1.73
CA ILE A 170 6.95 9.73 -0.35
C ILE A 170 5.65 9.24 0.31
N ARG A 171 4.51 9.87 0.02
CA ARG A 171 3.19 9.38 0.45
C ARG A 171 2.89 7.98 -0.04
N LEU A 172 3.08 7.73 -1.35
CA LEU A 172 2.86 6.39 -1.90
C LEU A 172 3.81 5.38 -1.25
N TYR A 173 5.10 5.73 -1.15
CA TYR A 173 6.11 4.83 -0.62
C TYR A 173 5.85 4.45 0.85
N MET A 174 5.69 5.43 1.74
CA MET A 174 5.44 5.17 3.16
C MET A 174 4.10 4.48 3.39
N ARG A 175 3.05 4.82 2.63
CA ARG A 175 1.75 4.12 2.71
C ARG A 175 1.91 2.64 2.35
N LEU A 176 2.60 2.32 1.26
CA LEU A 176 2.84 0.93 0.87
C LEU A 176 3.63 0.17 1.92
N LEU A 177 4.63 0.79 2.55
CA LEU A 177 5.36 0.19 3.67
C LEU A 177 4.44 -0.02 4.89
N LEU A 178 3.60 0.95 5.23
CA LEU A 178 2.65 0.86 6.35
C LEU A 178 1.63 -0.26 6.15
N ASP A 179 1.02 -0.34 4.96
CA ASP A 179 0.04 -1.37 4.57
C ASP A 179 0.67 -2.77 4.61
N ARG A 180 1.96 -2.85 4.33
CA ARG A 180 2.75 -4.09 4.34
C ARG A 180 3.40 -4.38 5.69
N MET A 181 3.18 -3.54 6.71
CA MET A 181 3.80 -3.61 8.04
C MET A 181 5.33 -3.72 7.99
N GLU A 182 5.96 -2.98 7.07
CA GLU A 182 7.41 -2.88 6.93
C GLU A 182 7.97 -1.79 7.86
N ASP A 183 7.63 -1.86 9.15
CA ASP A 183 7.88 -0.81 10.14
C ASP A 183 9.36 -0.50 10.34
N THR A 184 10.19 -1.54 10.34
CA THR A 184 11.65 -1.42 10.42
C THR A 184 12.23 -0.63 9.23
N LYS A 185 11.67 -0.82 8.03
CA LYS A 185 12.06 -0.06 6.84
C LYS A 185 11.59 1.38 6.93
N ILE A 186 10.37 1.63 7.42
CA ILE A 186 9.88 3.00 7.65
C ILE A 186 10.83 3.74 8.57
N ILE A 187 11.22 3.11 9.69
CA ILE A 187 12.17 3.69 10.65
C ILE A 187 13.51 3.99 9.99
N ALA A 188 14.13 2.99 9.35
CA ALA A 188 15.45 3.14 8.73
C ALA A 188 15.47 4.19 7.60
N VAL A 189 14.47 4.18 6.73
CA VAL A 189 14.33 5.17 5.66
C VAL A 189 14.05 6.55 6.22
N GLY A 190 13.11 6.64 7.17
CA GLY A 190 12.71 7.91 7.77
C GLY A 190 13.87 8.59 8.46
N GLU A 191 14.65 7.86 9.27
CA GLU A 191 15.87 8.36 9.89
C GLU A 191 16.89 8.80 8.84
N LYS A 192 17.14 8.00 7.80
CA LYS A 192 18.08 8.35 6.72
C LYS A 192 17.68 9.65 5.98
N LEU A 193 16.40 9.82 5.71
CA LEU A 193 15.86 10.99 4.98
C LEU A 193 15.79 12.24 5.86
N LEU A 194 15.58 12.08 7.17
CA LEU A 194 15.42 13.17 8.13
C LEU A 194 16.72 13.62 8.81
N ALA A 195 17.68 12.71 9.04
CA ALA A 195 18.91 12.97 9.79
C ALA A 195 20.08 13.49 8.93
N GLY A 196 19.96 13.46 7.60
CA GLY A 196 20.88 14.12 6.68
C GLY A 196 22.26 13.48 6.55
N GLY A 197 22.42 12.60 5.56
CA GLY A 197 23.72 12.39 4.91
C GLY A 197 23.88 13.37 3.74
N LYS A 198 25.11 13.84 3.43
CA LYS A 198 25.38 14.74 2.29
C LYS A 198 24.64 14.26 1.03
N GLY A 199 23.67 15.05 0.55
CA GLY A 199 22.89 14.78 -0.67
C GLY A 199 21.64 13.92 -0.50
N VAL A 200 21.32 13.40 0.70
CA VAL A 200 20.16 12.50 0.95
C VAL A 200 19.07 13.15 1.80
N GLU A 201 19.37 14.26 2.47
CA GLU A 201 18.40 14.99 3.30
C GLU A 201 17.22 15.51 2.46
N VAL A 202 16.01 15.39 3.01
CA VAL A 202 14.79 16.01 2.45
C VAL A 202 14.77 17.48 2.84
N GLU A 203 14.67 18.35 1.84
CA GLU A 203 14.59 19.79 2.01
C GLU A 203 13.12 20.24 2.15
N ASN A 204 12.19 19.58 1.44
CA ASN A 204 10.78 19.97 1.44
C ASN A 204 10.12 19.80 2.82
N PRO A 205 9.65 20.89 3.48
CA PRO A 205 9.06 20.82 4.82
C PRO A 205 7.82 19.91 4.92
N GLN A 206 6.98 19.88 3.88
CA GLN A 206 5.78 19.04 3.86
C GLN A 206 6.14 17.55 3.84
N VAL A 207 7.22 17.21 3.13
CA VAL A 207 7.72 15.84 3.09
C VAL A 207 8.34 15.46 4.43
N ARG A 208 9.15 16.33 5.04
CA ARG A 208 9.72 16.10 6.38
C ARG A 208 8.61 15.88 7.41
N ALA A 209 7.57 16.72 7.39
CA ALA A 209 6.39 16.57 8.24
C ALA A 209 5.68 15.23 8.03
N TYR A 210 5.49 14.81 6.78
CA TYR A 210 4.84 13.55 6.47
C TYR A 210 5.67 12.32 6.90
N ILE A 211 6.99 12.35 6.70
CA ILE A 211 7.88 11.30 7.18
C ILE A 211 7.86 11.25 8.71
N ALA A 212 7.99 12.39 9.39
CA ALA A 212 7.94 12.48 10.85
C ALA A 212 6.61 11.97 11.42
N MET A 213 5.49 12.29 10.76
CA MET A 213 4.16 11.76 11.13
C MET A 213 4.06 10.24 10.95
N SER A 214 4.65 9.70 9.88
CA SER A 214 4.71 8.26 9.63
C SER A 214 5.55 7.54 10.69
N MET A 215 6.73 8.09 11.01
CA MET A 215 7.61 7.62 12.08
C MET A 215 6.91 7.65 13.45
N SER A 216 6.29 8.77 13.79
CA SER A 216 5.52 8.94 15.02
C SER A 216 4.40 7.90 15.14
N SER A 217 3.72 7.62 14.03
CA SER A 217 2.67 6.60 13.97
C SER A 217 3.22 5.19 14.19
N VAL A 218 4.34 4.83 13.56
CA VAL A 218 4.99 3.53 13.74
C VAL A 218 5.49 3.36 15.17
N TYR A 219 6.14 4.36 15.75
CA TYR A 219 6.57 4.32 17.15
C TYR A 219 5.39 4.12 18.09
N ALA A 220 4.27 4.84 17.89
CA ALA A 220 3.05 4.62 18.66
C ALA A 220 2.45 3.22 18.47
N MET A 221 2.48 2.66 17.26
CA MET A 221 2.03 1.29 16.97
C MET A 221 2.87 0.21 17.65
N HIS A 222 4.13 0.52 18.01
CA HIS A 222 5.00 -0.32 18.84
C HIS A 222 4.97 0.07 20.32
N GLY A 223 4.10 1.00 20.71
CA GLY A 223 3.97 1.44 22.10
C GLY A 223 5.03 2.46 22.54
N ASN A 224 5.97 2.86 21.69
CA ASN A 224 6.96 3.85 22.05
C ASN A 224 6.39 5.28 21.95
N TYR A 225 5.55 5.65 22.92
CA TYR A 225 4.84 6.93 22.95
C TYR A 225 5.77 8.12 23.12
N LYS A 226 6.83 7.94 23.91
CA LYS A 226 7.84 8.97 24.10
C LYS A 226 8.53 9.35 22.80
N LYS A 227 9.02 8.38 22.02
CA LYS A 227 9.57 8.67 20.68
C LYS A 227 8.51 9.20 19.74
N SER A 228 7.29 8.65 19.79
CA SER A 228 6.17 9.14 18.98
C SER A 228 5.94 10.64 19.18
N GLU A 229 5.88 11.10 20.43
CA GLU A 229 5.73 12.50 20.80
C GLU A 229 6.98 13.34 20.46
N GLU A 230 8.19 12.80 20.69
CA GLU A 230 9.46 13.48 20.34
C GLU A 230 9.50 13.88 18.86
N TYR A 231 9.11 12.97 17.96
CA TYR A 231 9.02 13.28 16.53
C TYR A 231 7.95 14.34 16.22
N LEU A 232 6.81 14.34 16.90
CA LEU A 232 5.79 15.37 16.68
C LEU A 232 6.29 16.75 17.14
N LYS A 233 6.94 16.83 18.30
CA LYS A 233 7.56 18.06 18.84
C LYS A 233 8.67 18.58 17.94
N LYS A 234 9.64 17.72 17.61
CA LYS A 234 10.82 18.07 16.80
C LYS A 234 10.47 18.66 15.45
N TYR A 235 9.37 18.20 14.84
CA TYR A 235 8.91 18.65 13.52
C TYR A 235 7.69 19.59 13.59
N GLY A 236 7.34 20.12 14.77
CA GLY A 236 6.29 21.14 14.93
C GLY A 236 4.88 20.68 14.57
N LEU A 237 4.58 19.38 14.75
CA LEU A 237 3.32 18.76 14.31
C LEU A 237 2.24 18.73 15.38
N GLU A 238 2.53 19.15 16.62
CA GLU A 238 1.62 19.04 17.78
C GLU A 238 0.27 19.73 17.58
N LYS A 239 0.23 20.80 16.77
CA LYS A 239 -0.98 21.58 16.45
C LYS A 239 -1.60 21.23 15.10
N SER A 240 -0.97 20.31 14.36
CA SER A 240 -1.56 19.77 13.13
C SER A 240 -2.68 18.79 13.48
N LEU A 241 -3.73 18.71 12.67
CA LEU A 241 -4.81 17.74 12.90
C LEU A 241 -4.29 16.30 13.10
N PRO A 242 -3.38 15.76 12.25
CA PRO A 242 -2.85 14.42 12.47
C PRO A 242 -2.04 14.31 13.78
N GLY A 243 -1.27 15.33 14.14
CA GLY A 243 -0.49 15.35 15.38
C GLY A 243 -1.35 15.40 16.64
N ILE A 244 -2.38 16.24 16.67
CA ILE A 244 -3.36 16.33 17.77
C ILE A 244 -4.01 14.95 17.99
N LEU A 245 -4.50 14.33 16.91
CA LEU A 245 -5.13 13.00 16.97
C LEU A 245 -4.14 11.95 17.45
N ARG A 246 -2.87 12.01 17.04
CA ARG A 246 -1.84 11.05 17.47
C ARG A 246 -1.47 11.24 18.95
N LEU A 247 -1.22 12.46 19.41
CA LEU A 247 -0.92 12.74 20.82
C LEU A 247 -2.06 12.29 21.74
N SER A 248 -3.29 12.63 21.36
CA SER A 248 -4.48 12.19 22.07
C SER A 248 -4.56 10.66 22.14
N LYS A 249 -4.39 9.96 21.02
CA LYS A 249 -4.39 8.49 20.99
C LYS A 249 -3.26 7.90 21.82
N ASN A 250 -2.07 8.49 21.80
CA ASN A 250 -0.96 8.04 22.62
C ASN A 250 -1.32 8.08 24.11
N GLN A 251 -1.89 9.19 24.59
CA GLN A 251 -2.35 9.31 25.99
C GLN A 251 -3.47 8.31 26.31
N TRP A 252 -4.42 8.13 25.39
CA TRP A 252 -5.51 7.16 25.55
C TRP A 252 -4.96 5.76 25.75
N GLU A 253 -4.02 5.35 24.89
CA GLU A 253 -3.40 4.03 24.94
C GLU A 253 -2.48 3.81 26.16
N MET A 254 -1.97 4.88 26.77
CA MET A 254 -1.22 4.81 28.04
C MET A 254 -2.12 4.66 29.27
N GLY A 255 -3.44 4.80 29.09
CA GLY A 255 -4.44 4.80 30.16
C GLY A 255 -4.79 6.19 30.68
N ASN A 256 -4.17 7.25 30.17
CA ASN A 256 -4.41 8.64 30.58
C ASN A 256 -5.63 9.22 29.86
N ARG A 257 -6.82 8.69 30.17
CA ARG A 257 -8.09 9.00 29.46
C ARG A 257 -8.45 10.48 29.47
N ASP A 258 -8.31 11.15 30.62
CA ASP A 258 -8.65 12.57 30.76
C ASP A 258 -7.74 13.47 29.91
N GLU A 259 -6.43 13.20 29.93
CA GLU A 259 -5.45 13.96 29.14
C GLU A 259 -5.66 13.75 27.64
N ALA A 260 -5.99 12.52 27.23
CA ALA A 260 -6.33 12.22 25.83
C ALA A 260 -7.49 13.06 25.31
N ILE A 261 -8.54 13.21 26.12
CA ILE A 261 -9.72 14.03 25.79
C ILE A 261 -9.37 15.51 25.81
N LYS A 262 -8.61 15.95 26.81
CA LYS A 262 -8.18 17.34 26.98
C LYS A 262 -7.36 17.82 25.77
N ILE A 263 -6.42 17.02 25.28
CA ILE A 263 -5.63 17.33 24.07
C ILE A 263 -6.56 17.67 22.89
N ILE A 264 -7.64 16.92 22.68
CA ILE A 264 -8.58 17.23 21.59
C ILE A 264 -9.35 18.51 21.89
N LYS A 265 -9.91 18.63 23.10
CA LYS A 265 -10.74 19.78 23.52
C LYS A 265 -9.99 21.11 23.42
N ASP A 266 -8.74 21.16 23.86
CA ASP A 266 -7.94 22.39 23.90
C ASP A 266 -7.46 22.84 22.50
N ASN A 267 -7.54 21.95 21.50
CA ASN A 267 -6.98 22.18 20.17
C ASN A 267 -8.02 22.31 19.05
N PHE A 268 -9.33 22.39 19.35
CA PHE A 268 -10.40 22.54 18.33
C PHE A 268 -10.27 23.77 17.43
N GLN A 269 -9.51 24.77 17.87
CA GLN A 269 -9.27 26.01 17.13
C GLN A 269 -8.26 25.89 15.98
N TYR A 270 -7.39 24.87 15.99
CA TYR A 270 -6.31 24.77 15.00
C TYR A 270 -6.75 24.13 13.67
N PRO A 271 -7.46 22.98 13.65
CA PRO A 271 -7.90 22.39 12.39
C PRO A 271 -9.13 23.08 11.80
N SER A 272 -9.15 23.25 10.47
CA SER A 272 -10.35 23.65 9.74
C SER A 272 -11.40 22.53 9.69
N GLU A 273 -10.95 21.28 9.52
CA GLU A 273 -11.79 20.09 9.50
C GLU A 273 -11.87 19.46 10.90
N LYS A 274 -13.01 19.63 11.56
CA LYS A 274 -13.22 19.16 12.95
C LYS A 274 -13.81 17.76 13.04
N ASN A 275 -14.32 17.21 11.93
CA ASN A 275 -15.00 15.90 11.93
C ASN A 275 -14.15 14.78 12.56
N PRO A 276 -12.85 14.63 12.25
CA PRO A 276 -12.02 13.59 12.86
C PRO A 276 -11.82 13.76 14.38
N MET A 277 -11.86 15.00 14.88
CA MET A 277 -11.77 15.28 16.31
C MET A 277 -13.04 14.88 17.03
N TYR A 278 -14.21 15.21 16.47
CA TYR A 278 -15.49 14.76 17.01
C TYR A 278 -15.61 13.24 16.98
N ALA A 279 -15.23 12.60 15.87
CA ALA A 279 -15.23 11.13 15.75
C ALA A 279 -14.41 10.46 16.85
N LEU A 280 -13.22 11.01 17.15
CA LEU A 280 -12.36 10.46 18.19
C LEU A 280 -12.95 10.64 19.59
N LEU A 281 -13.59 11.78 19.87
CA LEU A 281 -14.30 12.00 21.13
C LEU A 281 -15.50 11.07 21.29
N VAL A 282 -16.31 10.89 20.24
CA VAL A 282 -17.42 9.92 20.25
C VAL A 282 -16.90 8.54 20.63
N ASN A 283 -15.81 8.09 20.01
CA ASN A 283 -15.20 6.80 20.32
C ASN A 283 -14.72 6.71 21.77
N TYR A 284 -14.05 7.74 22.30
CA TYR A 284 -13.58 7.77 23.68
C TYR A 284 -14.72 7.73 24.69
N TYR A 285 -15.72 8.59 24.57
CA TYR A 285 -16.85 8.59 25.51
C TYR A 285 -17.67 7.31 25.40
N THR A 286 -17.83 6.74 24.19
CA THR A 286 -18.48 5.44 24.02
C THR A 286 -17.72 4.34 24.75
N ALA A 287 -16.39 4.30 24.64
CA ALA A 287 -15.55 3.31 25.31
C ALA A 287 -15.51 3.48 26.84
N MET A 288 -15.76 4.69 27.36
CA MET A 288 -15.91 4.92 28.81
C MET A 288 -17.34 4.63 29.31
N GLY A 289 -18.28 4.29 28.42
CA GLY A 289 -19.70 4.10 28.75
C GLY A 289 -20.49 5.41 28.95
N ASP A 290 -19.88 6.59 28.73
CA ASP A 290 -20.58 7.87 28.75
C ASP A 290 -21.31 8.12 27.41
N ILE A 291 -22.39 7.37 27.23
CA ILE A 291 -23.18 7.39 26.00
C ILE A 291 -23.85 8.75 25.78
N GLU A 292 -24.16 9.49 26.86
CA GLU A 292 -24.80 10.79 26.73
C GLU A 292 -23.85 11.83 26.12
N THR A 293 -22.62 11.91 26.60
CA THR A 293 -21.62 12.82 26.03
C THR A 293 -21.20 12.38 24.63
N ALA A 294 -21.07 11.08 24.38
CA ALA A 294 -20.84 10.54 23.03
C ALA A 294 -21.95 11.00 22.06
N ARG A 295 -23.22 10.93 22.47
CA ARG A 295 -24.35 11.41 21.67
C ARG A 295 -24.26 12.91 21.38
N ARG A 296 -23.92 13.73 22.37
CA ARG A 296 -23.75 15.19 22.17
C ARG A 296 -22.69 15.49 21.11
N TYR A 297 -21.53 14.84 21.19
CA TYR A 297 -20.49 15.00 20.16
C TYR A 297 -20.87 14.42 18.81
N SER A 298 -21.65 13.34 18.76
CA SER A 298 -22.18 12.78 17.51
C SER A 298 -23.14 13.75 16.82
N VAL A 299 -23.97 14.49 17.58
CA VAL A 299 -24.85 15.53 17.02
C VAL A 299 -24.05 16.71 16.49
N LEU A 300 -23.02 17.16 17.22
CA LEU A 300 -22.10 18.20 16.73
C LEU A 300 -21.40 17.77 15.44
N ARG A 301 -20.97 16.50 15.37
CA ARG A 301 -20.37 15.92 14.17
C ARG A 301 -21.34 15.92 12.99
N GLN A 302 -22.59 15.54 13.22
CA GLN A 302 -23.64 15.57 12.21
C GLN A 302 -23.96 17.00 11.74
N ALA A 303 -23.83 18.00 12.61
CA ALA A 303 -24.03 19.40 12.22
C ALA A 303 -22.97 19.89 11.21
N GLU A 304 -21.76 19.32 11.23
CA GLU A 304 -20.71 19.61 10.23
C GLU A 304 -21.01 18.98 8.86
N ASP A 305 -21.73 17.85 8.82
CA ASP A 305 -22.16 17.19 7.58
C ASP A 305 -23.57 16.58 7.71
N PRO A 306 -24.63 17.41 7.62
CA PRO A 306 -26.01 16.98 7.87
C PRO A 306 -26.55 15.92 6.92
N PHE A 307 -25.94 15.79 5.74
CA PHE A 307 -26.37 14.86 4.68
C PHE A 307 -25.63 13.52 4.73
N SER A 308 -24.70 13.36 5.67
CA SER A 308 -23.93 12.14 5.83
C SER A 308 -24.78 10.98 6.35
N ALA A 309 -25.11 10.03 5.48
CA ALA A 309 -25.80 8.81 5.86
C ALA A 309 -24.98 8.00 6.88
N THR A 310 -23.65 7.94 6.73
CA THR A 310 -22.79 7.20 7.65
C THR A 310 -22.81 7.78 9.06
N GLN A 311 -22.77 9.11 9.22
CA GLN A 311 -22.82 9.76 10.54
C GLN A 311 -24.20 9.61 11.20
N LYS A 312 -25.29 9.69 10.40
CA LYS A 312 -26.64 9.43 10.93
C LYS A 312 -26.77 8.00 11.45
N LEU A 313 -26.17 7.01 10.77
CA LEU A 313 -26.17 5.63 11.24
C LEU A 313 -25.34 5.43 12.51
N GLU A 314 -24.23 6.15 12.68
CA GLU A 314 -23.44 6.14 13.91
C GLU A 314 -24.25 6.67 15.11
N LEU A 315 -24.99 7.76 14.92
CA LEU A 315 -25.91 8.28 15.93
C LEU A 315 -26.98 7.24 16.31
N ILE A 316 -27.56 6.55 15.33
CA ILE A 316 -28.52 5.45 15.54
C ILE A 316 -27.91 4.34 16.42
N ARG A 317 -26.65 3.96 16.17
CA ARG A 317 -25.93 2.96 16.99
C ARG A 317 -25.72 3.44 18.44
N LEU A 318 -25.43 4.72 18.65
CA LEU A 318 -25.30 5.28 20.00
C LEU A 318 -26.63 5.30 20.76
N LEU A 319 -27.73 5.62 20.06
CA LEU A 319 -29.07 5.62 20.64
C LEU A 319 -29.51 4.22 21.06
N GLU A 320 -29.15 3.20 20.27
CA GLU A 320 -29.37 1.81 20.65
C GLU A 320 -28.69 1.49 21.98
N LYS A 321 -27.41 1.88 22.16
CA LYS A 321 -26.69 1.69 23.44
C LYS A 321 -27.35 2.41 24.62
N SER A 322 -28.09 3.49 24.37
CA SER A 322 -28.83 4.22 25.41
C SER A 322 -30.16 3.57 25.84
N GLY A 323 -30.61 2.53 25.14
CA GLY A 323 -31.82 1.76 25.50
C GLY A 323 -33.15 2.37 25.03
N ASP A 324 -33.14 3.43 24.23
CA ASP A 324 -34.34 4.11 23.74
C ASP A 324 -34.94 3.43 22.49
N ALA A 325 -35.61 2.29 22.72
CA ALA A 325 -36.11 1.43 21.65
C ALA A 325 -37.19 2.08 20.75
N GLN A 326 -38.01 3.00 21.31
CA GLN A 326 -39.06 3.65 20.53
C GLN A 326 -38.47 4.67 19.55
N ASN A 327 -37.56 5.52 20.00
CA ASN A 327 -36.90 6.48 19.13
C ASN A 327 -35.97 5.80 18.12
N LEU A 328 -35.36 4.67 18.49
CA LEU A 328 -34.51 3.87 17.61
C LEU A 328 -35.26 3.36 16.37
N SER A 329 -36.42 2.73 16.57
CA SER A 329 -37.20 2.16 15.46
C SER A 329 -37.67 3.24 14.48
N LYS A 330 -38.16 4.37 15.00
CA LYS A 330 -38.53 5.54 14.20
C LYS A 330 -37.35 6.06 13.38
N MET A 331 -36.17 6.21 13.99
CA MET A 331 -34.98 6.71 13.28
C MET A 331 -34.47 5.73 12.21
N LEU A 332 -34.57 4.43 12.43
CA LEU A 332 -34.23 3.41 11.43
C LEU A 332 -35.18 3.45 10.23
N ASP A 333 -36.48 3.61 10.47
CA ASP A 333 -37.47 3.76 9.40
C ASP A 333 -37.28 5.07 8.63
N GLU A 334 -37.06 6.18 9.32
CA GLU A 334 -36.72 7.46 8.68
C GLU A 334 -35.42 7.36 7.87
N TYR A 335 -34.39 6.71 8.40
CA TYR A 335 -33.14 6.48 7.69
C TYR A 335 -33.39 5.69 6.40
N PHE A 336 -34.18 4.61 6.48
CA PHE A 336 -34.53 3.80 5.32
C PHE A 336 -35.28 4.62 4.27
N GLU A 337 -36.33 5.35 4.66
CA GLU A 337 -37.17 6.09 3.71
C GLU A 337 -36.40 7.20 3.00
N LEU A 338 -35.53 7.92 3.71
CA LEU A 338 -34.70 8.99 3.13
C LEU A 338 -33.61 8.45 2.20
N ASN A 339 -33.09 7.25 2.47
CA ASN A 339 -31.93 6.70 1.77
C ASN A 339 -32.27 5.52 0.85
N LYS A 340 -33.54 5.16 0.65
CA LYS A 340 -33.93 3.97 -0.13
C LYS A 340 -33.37 3.93 -1.56
N GLY A 341 -33.11 5.09 -2.17
CA GLY A 341 -32.48 5.22 -3.49
C GLY A 341 -30.94 5.30 -3.47
N ASN A 342 -30.31 5.30 -2.30
CA ASN A 342 -28.86 5.39 -2.15
C ASN A 342 -28.27 4.03 -1.78
N ASN A 343 -27.60 3.39 -2.75
CA ASN A 343 -27.00 2.06 -2.57
C ASN A 343 -25.99 2.00 -1.42
N VAL A 344 -25.14 3.01 -1.26
CA VAL A 344 -24.10 3.03 -0.20
C VAL A 344 -24.75 3.09 1.18
N ALA A 345 -25.73 3.98 1.35
CA ALA A 345 -26.46 4.12 2.60
C ALA A 345 -27.27 2.85 2.96
N MET A 346 -27.83 2.18 1.95
CA MET A 346 -28.54 0.90 2.12
C MET A 346 -27.60 -0.26 2.47
N ILE A 347 -26.37 -0.29 1.93
CA ILE A 347 -25.34 -1.26 2.36
C ILE A 347 -24.98 -1.04 3.83
N HIS A 348 -24.77 0.21 4.27
CA HIS A 348 -24.47 0.47 5.68
C HIS A 348 -25.60 0.04 6.62
N LEU A 349 -26.85 0.28 6.24
CA LEU A 349 -28.01 -0.18 6.99
C LEU A 349 -28.15 -1.71 6.96
N ALA A 350 -27.83 -2.35 5.84
CA ALA A 350 -27.81 -3.81 5.73
C ALA A 350 -26.75 -4.44 6.64
N ASN A 351 -25.55 -3.85 6.72
CA ASN A 351 -24.51 -4.28 7.66
C ASN A 351 -24.99 -4.15 9.11
N TYR A 352 -25.66 -3.04 9.46
CA TYR A 352 -26.28 -2.88 10.78
C TYR A 352 -27.31 -3.98 11.07
N ALA A 353 -28.20 -4.29 10.11
CA ALA A 353 -29.19 -5.37 10.26
C ALA A 353 -28.52 -6.75 10.39
N ALA A 354 -27.46 -7.01 9.62
CA ALA A 354 -26.71 -8.27 9.64
C ALA A 354 -25.95 -8.50 10.94
N ASP A 355 -25.36 -7.45 11.51
CA ASP A 355 -24.70 -7.49 12.82
C ASP A 355 -25.68 -7.86 13.94
N LYS A 356 -26.95 -7.41 13.82
CA LYS A 356 -28.01 -7.70 14.79
C LYS A 356 -28.72 -9.02 14.54
N GLY A 357 -28.56 -9.61 13.36
CA GLY A 357 -29.40 -10.73 12.94
C GLY A 357 -30.86 -10.32 12.68
N ASP A 358 -31.15 -9.04 12.40
CA ASP A 358 -32.52 -8.59 12.11
C ASP A 358 -32.94 -9.00 10.69
N ILE A 359 -33.44 -10.23 10.58
CA ILE A 359 -33.91 -10.81 9.32
C ILE A 359 -35.05 -9.97 8.72
N LYS A 360 -35.93 -9.37 9.53
CA LYS A 360 -37.09 -8.61 9.04
C LYS A 360 -36.63 -7.35 8.33
N MET A 361 -35.76 -6.57 8.98
CA MET A 361 -35.19 -5.36 8.38
C MET A 361 -34.32 -5.72 7.17
N MET A 362 -33.50 -6.76 7.26
CA MET A 362 -32.63 -7.17 6.15
C MET A 362 -33.45 -7.61 4.92
N ARG A 363 -34.58 -8.29 5.09
CA ARG A 363 -35.50 -8.62 3.98
C ARG A 363 -36.11 -7.36 3.36
N LYS A 364 -36.56 -6.39 4.18
CA LYS A 364 -37.05 -5.09 3.70
C LYS A 364 -36.01 -4.39 2.82
N ILE A 365 -34.74 -4.40 3.24
CA ILE A 365 -33.62 -3.81 2.49
C ILE A 365 -33.33 -4.59 1.20
N TYR A 366 -33.33 -5.93 1.28
CA TYR A 366 -33.13 -6.80 0.12
C TYR A 366 -34.20 -6.59 -0.96
N ASP A 367 -35.47 -6.52 -0.58
CA ASP A 367 -36.57 -6.27 -1.52
C ASP A 367 -36.47 -4.89 -2.15
N ASN A 368 -36.07 -3.87 -1.38
CA ASN A 368 -35.79 -2.54 -1.92
C ASN A 368 -34.61 -2.54 -2.90
N ALA A 369 -33.53 -3.27 -2.59
CA ALA A 369 -32.39 -3.39 -3.48
C ALA A 369 -32.76 -3.99 -4.83
N ILE A 370 -33.68 -4.97 -4.86
CA ILE A 370 -34.24 -5.51 -6.11
C ILE A 370 -35.05 -4.44 -6.85
N ARG A 371 -35.96 -3.74 -6.16
CA ARG A 371 -36.79 -2.69 -6.79
C ARG A 371 -35.98 -1.54 -7.38
N GLN A 372 -34.88 -1.17 -6.72
CA GLN A 372 -33.97 -0.11 -7.15
C GLN A 372 -32.89 -0.61 -8.11
N ALA A 373 -32.91 -1.90 -8.50
CA ALA A 373 -31.92 -2.54 -9.36
C ALA A 373 -30.47 -2.39 -8.86
N PHE A 374 -30.25 -2.39 -7.54
CA PHE A 374 -28.91 -2.40 -6.95
C PHE A 374 -28.19 -3.74 -7.20
N PRO A 375 -26.85 -3.79 -7.06
CA PRO A 375 -26.09 -5.03 -7.18
C PRO A 375 -26.53 -6.09 -6.15
N SER A 376 -27.33 -7.07 -6.60
CA SER A 376 -28.00 -8.03 -5.71
C SER A 376 -27.06 -8.95 -4.93
N GLY A 377 -25.87 -9.25 -5.48
CA GLY A 377 -24.92 -10.18 -4.84
C GLY A 377 -24.52 -9.76 -3.43
N THR A 378 -24.28 -8.48 -3.20
CA THR A 378 -23.95 -7.94 -1.87
C THR A 378 -25.07 -8.16 -0.88
N TYR A 379 -26.31 -7.81 -1.25
CA TYR A 379 -27.47 -7.94 -0.36
C TYR A 379 -27.85 -9.40 -0.11
N CYS A 380 -27.63 -10.31 -1.08
CA CYS A 380 -27.79 -11.75 -0.87
C CYS A 380 -26.84 -12.28 0.21
N LEU A 381 -25.57 -11.88 0.16
CA LEU A 381 -24.56 -12.32 1.12
C LEU A 381 -24.83 -11.75 2.50
N LEU A 382 -25.20 -10.46 2.61
CA LEU A 382 -25.59 -9.85 3.88
C LEU A 382 -26.85 -10.50 4.47
N LEU A 383 -27.82 -10.89 3.65
CA LEU A 383 -29.00 -11.63 4.13
C LEU A 383 -28.62 -13.04 4.64
N LEU A 384 -27.72 -13.74 3.95
CA LEU A 384 -27.18 -15.01 4.44
C LEU A 384 -26.45 -14.83 5.77
N GLU A 385 -25.57 -13.82 5.88
CA GLU A 385 -24.89 -13.50 7.13
C GLU A 385 -25.86 -13.15 8.26
N THR A 386 -26.93 -12.41 7.95
CA THR A 386 -27.99 -12.08 8.92
C THR A 386 -28.67 -13.35 9.43
N MET A 387 -29.00 -14.30 8.55
CA MET A 387 -29.56 -15.60 8.93
C MET A 387 -28.60 -16.39 9.84
N ILE A 388 -27.30 -16.43 9.49
CA ILE A 388 -26.26 -17.07 10.32
C ILE A 388 -26.13 -16.41 11.69
N THR A 389 -26.16 -15.08 11.77
CA THR A 389 -26.09 -14.34 13.03
C THR A 389 -27.31 -14.56 13.90
N ASN A 390 -28.50 -14.63 13.31
CA ASN A 390 -29.75 -14.95 14.00
C ASN A 390 -29.87 -16.43 14.42
N GLY A 391 -29.00 -17.31 13.91
CA GLY A 391 -29.07 -18.76 14.14
C GLY A 391 -30.05 -19.52 13.23
N ASP A 392 -30.60 -18.86 12.19
CA ASP A 392 -31.42 -19.50 11.16
C ASP A 392 -30.54 -20.22 10.10
N TYR A 393 -29.81 -21.24 10.54
CA TYR A 393 -28.89 -21.99 9.68
C TYR A 393 -29.63 -22.78 8.59
N ALA A 394 -30.82 -23.32 8.91
CA ALA A 394 -31.63 -24.05 7.94
C ALA A 394 -32.17 -23.13 6.84
N GLY A 395 -32.65 -21.93 7.20
CA GLY A 395 -33.03 -20.89 6.24
C GLY A 395 -31.85 -20.45 5.38
N ALA A 396 -30.66 -20.30 5.96
CA ALA A 396 -29.44 -19.97 5.22
C ALA A 396 -29.06 -21.04 4.19
N VAL A 397 -29.12 -22.33 4.55
CA VAL A 397 -28.87 -23.44 3.61
C VAL A 397 -29.86 -23.36 2.44
N LYS A 398 -31.15 -23.32 2.74
CA LYS A 398 -32.22 -23.27 1.71
C LYS A 398 -32.05 -22.07 0.78
N PHE A 399 -31.84 -20.88 1.34
CA PHE A 399 -31.66 -19.66 0.56
C PHE A 399 -30.41 -19.73 -0.31
N SER A 400 -29.30 -20.28 0.20
CA SER A 400 -28.07 -20.44 -0.58
C SER A 400 -28.23 -21.41 -1.76
N GLU A 401 -29.02 -22.47 -1.60
CA GLU A 401 -29.29 -23.44 -2.66
C GLU A 401 -30.17 -22.84 -3.76
N ASP A 402 -31.18 -22.06 -3.37
CA ASP A 402 -32.06 -21.37 -4.32
C ASP A 402 -31.29 -20.31 -5.13
N ILE A 403 -30.35 -19.59 -4.51
CA ILE A 403 -29.41 -18.70 -5.21
C ILE A 403 -28.63 -19.49 -6.28
N LEU A 404 -28.07 -20.65 -5.92
CA LEU A 404 -27.22 -21.43 -6.82
C LEU A 404 -28.00 -22.07 -7.98
N LYS A 405 -29.27 -22.43 -7.79
CA LYS A 405 -30.16 -22.90 -8.86
C LYS A 405 -30.32 -21.84 -9.96
N GLY A 406 -30.42 -20.57 -9.57
CA GLY A 406 -30.52 -19.44 -10.51
C GLY A 406 -29.23 -19.13 -11.27
N LYS A 407 -28.09 -19.72 -10.88
CA LYS A 407 -26.74 -19.49 -11.46
C LYS A 407 -26.40 -18.01 -11.73
N PRO A 408 -26.59 -17.09 -10.77
CA PRO A 408 -26.38 -15.68 -11.03
C PRO A 408 -24.91 -15.37 -11.28
N SER A 409 -24.63 -14.44 -12.19
CA SER A 409 -23.26 -14.11 -12.65
C SER A 409 -22.33 -13.63 -11.54
N TRP A 410 -22.87 -12.98 -10.50
CA TRP A 410 -22.09 -12.47 -9.36
C TRP A 410 -21.52 -13.57 -8.47
N THR A 411 -22.04 -14.80 -8.51
CA THR A 411 -21.56 -15.92 -7.67
C THR A 411 -20.10 -16.24 -7.91
N LYS A 412 -19.62 -16.10 -9.15
CA LYS A 412 -18.20 -16.27 -9.50
C LYS A 412 -17.30 -15.24 -8.82
N ARG A 413 -17.81 -14.02 -8.57
CA ARG A 413 -17.06 -12.95 -7.91
C ARG A 413 -16.92 -13.19 -6.42
N TYR A 414 -17.97 -13.71 -5.79
CA TYR A 414 -18.07 -13.90 -4.34
C TYR A 414 -18.05 -15.38 -3.93
N GLU A 415 -17.47 -16.23 -4.76
CA GLU A 415 -17.58 -17.69 -4.60
C GLU A 415 -16.97 -18.16 -3.29
N ASP A 416 -15.82 -17.59 -2.91
CA ASP A 416 -15.10 -17.95 -1.69
C ASP A 416 -15.90 -17.55 -0.44
N VAL A 417 -16.47 -16.34 -0.42
CA VAL A 417 -17.31 -15.86 0.69
C VAL A 417 -18.61 -16.67 0.77
N LEU A 418 -19.27 -16.90 -0.36
CA LEU A 418 -20.49 -17.71 -0.42
C LEU A 418 -20.23 -19.14 0.08
N SER A 419 -19.11 -19.74 -0.32
CA SER A 419 -18.73 -21.10 0.08
C SER A 419 -18.36 -21.17 1.56
N ALA A 420 -17.70 -20.15 2.10
CA ALA A 420 -17.41 -20.03 3.53
C ALA A 420 -18.70 -19.94 4.36
N ILE A 421 -19.64 -19.05 4.00
CA ILE A 421 -20.95 -18.92 4.67
C ILE A 421 -21.73 -20.24 4.59
N ARG A 422 -21.77 -20.88 3.42
CA ARG A 422 -22.44 -22.18 3.25
C ARG A 422 -21.80 -23.27 4.09
N SER A 423 -20.48 -23.31 4.18
CA SER A 423 -19.78 -24.30 5.00
C SER A 423 -20.21 -24.22 6.48
N ILE A 424 -20.38 -23.00 7.00
CA ILE A 424 -20.88 -22.74 8.35
C ILE A 424 -22.33 -23.21 8.50
N ALA A 425 -23.19 -22.87 7.55
CA ALA A 425 -24.60 -23.26 7.56
C ALA A 425 -24.79 -24.78 7.53
N TYR A 426 -24.03 -25.50 6.68
CA TYR A 426 -24.07 -26.96 6.63
C TYR A 426 -23.50 -27.60 7.89
N TYR A 427 -22.46 -27.04 8.49
CA TYR A 427 -21.91 -27.54 9.76
C TYR A 427 -22.96 -27.45 10.87
N ALA A 428 -23.58 -26.27 11.02
CA ALA A 428 -24.57 -26.01 12.06
C ALA A 428 -25.86 -26.84 11.90
N THR A 429 -26.20 -27.26 10.68
CA THR A 429 -27.34 -28.16 10.42
C THR A 429 -26.99 -29.65 10.52
N GLY A 430 -25.75 -29.99 10.93
CA GLY A 430 -25.28 -31.37 11.12
C GLY A 430 -24.70 -32.05 9.88
N ASN A 431 -24.63 -31.36 8.73
CA ASN A 431 -24.01 -31.88 7.52
C ASN A 431 -22.51 -31.53 7.46
N ALA A 432 -21.75 -32.13 8.37
CA ALA A 432 -20.30 -31.90 8.49
C ALA A 432 -19.51 -32.30 7.22
N ASN A 433 -19.98 -33.31 6.48
CA ASN A 433 -19.32 -33.74 5.24
C ASN A 433 -19.36 -32.64 4.17
N MET A 434 -20.54 -32.06 3.93
CA MET A 434 -20.66 -30.98 2.95
C MET A 434 -19.92 -29.72 3.39
N SER A 435 -19.97 -29.41 4.69
CA SER A 435 -19.17 -28.34 5.29
C SER A 435 -17.68 -28.51 5.02
N ASN A 436 -17.12 -29.69 5.30
CA ASN A 436 -15.70 -30.00 5.10
C ASN A 436 -15.29 -29.92 3.62
N ILE A 437 -16.13 -30.38 2.70
CA ILE A 437 -15.86 -30.28 1.25
C ILE A 437 -15.74 -28.80 0.85
N LEU A 438 -16.73 -27.98 1.20
CA LEU A 438 -16.74 -26.55 0.87
C LEU A 438 -15.55 -25.83 1.51
N LEU A 439 -15.26 -26.10 2.78
CA LEU A 439 -14.16 -25.48 3.49
C LEU A 439 -12.81 -25.87 2.85
N SER A 440 -12.62 -27.14 2.52
CA SER A 440 -11.38 -27.61 1.89
C SER A 440 -11.15 -26.97 0.52
N ASP A 441 -12.23 -26.74 -0.24
CA ASP A 441 -12.17 -26.06 -1.54
C ASP A 441 -11.81 -24.58 -1.36
N VAL A 442 -12.45 -23.90 -0.40
CA VAL A 442 -12.13 -22.50 -0.04
C VAL A 442 -10.66 -22.33 0.35
N LEU A 443 -10.12 -23.22 1.19
CA LEU A 443 -8.73 -23.15 1.64
C LEU A 443 -7.72 -23.45 0.51
N LYS A 444 -8.09 -24.28 -0.48
CA LYS A 444 -7.24 -24.54 -1.66
C LYS A 444 -7.18 -23.36 -2.62
N ARG A 445 -8.22 -22.53 -2.66
CA ARG A 445 -8.31 -21.40 -3.59
C ARG A 445 -7.44 -20.23 -3.15
N SER A 446 -6.82 -19.56 -4.13
CA SER A 446 -5.80 -18.52 -3.87
C SER A 446 -6.36 -17.14 -3.56
N ARG A 447 -7.67 -16.89 -3.75
CA ARG A 447 -8.26 -15.53 -3.75
C ARG A 447 -8.92 -15.08 -2.44
N ILE A 448 -9.10 -15.98 -1.47
CA ILE A 448 -9.74 -15.63 -0.20
C ILE A 448 -8.89 -14.64 0.61
N SER A 449 -9.54 -13.60 1.16
CA SER A 449 -8.88 -12.62 2.03
C SER A 449 -8.65 -13.19 3.44
N PRO A 450 -7.59 -12.76 4.15
CA PRO A 450 -7.33 -13.24 5.51
C PRO A 450 -8.45 -12.87 6.48
N LYS A 451 -9.15 -11.75 6.25
CA LYS A 451 -10.30 -11.32 7.06
C LYS A 451 -11.46 -12.31 6.97
N VAL A 452 -11.79 -12.78 5.76
CA VAL A 452 -12.83 -13.81 5.56
C VAL A 452 -12.45 -15.10 6.29
N LEU A 453 -11.19 -15.52 6.24
CA LEU A 453 -10.72 -16.70 6.97
C LEU A 453 -10.89 -16.55 8.49
N VAL A 454 -10.49 -15.40 9.04
CA VAL A 454 -10.64 -15.12 10.48
C VAL A 454 -12.11 -15.07 10.89
N ALA A 455 -12.97 -14.38 10.12
CA ALA A 455 -14.40 -14.33 10.38
C ALA A 455 -15.03 -15.73 10.31
N THR A 456 -14.60 -16.56 9.35
CA THR A 456 -15.05 -17.95 9.22
C THR A 456 -14.65 -18.79 10.42
N ALA A 457 -13.38 -18.73 10.85
CA ALA A 457 -12.90 -19.43 12.03
C ALA A 457 -13.67 -19.03 13.29
N ARG A 458 -13.96 -17.72 13.47
CA ARG A 458 -14.76 -17.21 14.60
C ARG A 458 -16.17 -17.80 14.63
N ARG A 459 -16.82 -17.95 13.47
CA ARG A 459 -18.15 -18.57 13.37
C ARG A 459 -18.10 -20.07 13.73
N TYR A 460 -17.07 -20.79 13.31
CA TYR A 460 -16.87 -22.18 13.74
C TYR A 460 -16.59 -22.30 15.25
N ASP A 461 -15.81 -21.38 15.83
CA ASP A 461 -15.55 -21.39 17.28
C ASP A 461 -16.84 -21.13 18.09
N ARG A 462 -17.73 -20.24 17.61
CA ARG A 462 -19.08 -20.04 18.18
C ARG A 462 -19.99 -21.26 18.06
N LEU A 463 -19.78 -22.10 17.05
CA LEU A 463 -20.45 -23.39 16.88
C LEU A 463 -19.79 -24.51 17.70
N ASN A 464 -18.89 -24.17 18.64
CA ASN A 464 -18.14 -25.10 19.47
C ASN A 464 -17.29 -26.10 18.64
N ALA A 465 -16.74 -25.64 17.52
CA ALA A 465 -15.86 -26.40 16.63
C ALA A 465 -14.42 -25.86 16.65
N PRO A 466 -13.73 -25.86 17.81
CA PRO A 466 -12.47 -25.14 17.97
C PRO A 466 -11.32 -25.74 17.14
N MET A 467 -11.35 -27.05 16.83
CA MET A 467 -10.37 -27.70 15.95
C MET A 467 -10.52 -27.29 14.48
N VAL A 468 -11.76 -27.07 14.02
CA VAL A 468 -12.01 -26.55 12.67
C VAL A 468 -11.52 -25.10 12.59
N ALA A 469 -11.85 -24.29 13.60
CA ALA A 469 -11.35 -22.93 13.71
C ALA A 469 -9.82 -22.87 13.72
N HIS A 470 -9.15 -23.76 14.48
CA HIS A 470 -7.70 -23.90 14.49
C HIS A 470 -7.14 -24.09 13.07
N SER A 471 -7.65 -25.09 12.33
CA SER A 471 -7.14 -25.41 10.99
C SER A 471 -7.26 -24.24 9.99
N ILE A 472 -8.36 -23.47 10.10
CA ILE A 472 -8.58 -22.28 9.27
C ILE A 472 -7.58 -21.18 9.64
N LEU A 473 -7.37 -20.95 10.94
CA LEU A 473 -6.47 -19.91 11.44
C LEU A 473 -5.01 -20.24 11.14
N GLU A 474 -4.59 -21.49 11.30
CA GLU A 474 -3.26 -21.96 10.95
C GLU A 474 -3.00 -21.74 9.45
N HIS A 475 -3.96 -22.11 8.59
CA HIS A 475 -3.89 -21.81 7.16
C HIS A 475 -3.77 -20.29 6.89
N ALA A 476 -4.56 -19.47 7.59
CA ALA A 476 -4.54 -18.03 7.44
C ALA A 476 -3.17 -17.42 7.83
N VAL A 477 -2.58 -17.85 8.94
CA VAL A 477 -1.26 -17.39 9.40
C VAL A 477 -0.15 -17.85 8.47
N ASN A 478 -0.21 -19.07 7.94
CA ASN A 478 0.78 -19.58 7.01
C ASN A 478 0.72 -18.85 5.65
N LYS A 479 -0.49 -18.60 5.14
CA LYS A 479 -0.70 -17.94 3.85
C LYS A 479 -0.56 -16.42 3.91
N PHE A 480 -0.95 -15.81 5.03
CA PHE A 480 -0.88 -14.37 5.27
C PHE A 480 -0.08 -14.06 6.53
N PRO A 481 1.25 -14.29 6.51
CA PRO A 481 2.09 -14.23 7.71
C PRO A 481 2.06 -12.85 8.38
N ARG A 482 1.73 -11.80 7.63
CA ARG A 482 1.71 -10.43 8.12
C ARG A 482 0.38 -10.05 8.76
N TYR A 483 -0.72 -10.75 8.47
CA TYR A 483 -2.03 -10.38 8.99
C TYR A 483 -2.16 -10.71 10.47
N GLN A 484 -1.94 -9.71 11.31
CA GLN A 484 -1.81 -9.85 12.76
C GLN A 484 -3.05 -10.46 13.42
N MET A 485 -4.26 -10.11 12.95
CA MET A 485 -5.49 -10.63 13.55
C MET A 485 -5.60 -12.16 13.42
N ALA A 486 -5.12 -12.76 12.31
CA ALA A 486 -5.10 -14.22 12.21
C ALA A 486 -4.19 -14.85 13.27
N LEU A 487 -3.04 -14.24 13.56
CA LEU A 487 -2.12 -14.75 14.56
C LEU A 487 -2.66 -14.59 15.99
N ILE A 488 -3.24 -13.43 16.31
CA ILE A 488 -3.91 -13.19 17.61
C ILE A 488 -4.96 -14.28 17.86
N ARG A 489 -5.81 -14.52 16.85
CA ARG A 489 -6.88 -15.52 16.92
C ARG A 489 -6.36 -16.94 17.02
N LEU A 490 -5.29 -17.26 16.30
CA LEU A 490 -4.65 -18.57 16.39
C LEU A 490 -4.12 -18.83 17.80
N VAL A 491 -3.38 -17.88 18.38
CA VAL A 491 -2.84 -18.01 19.74
C VAL A 491 -3.97 -18.14 20.77
N GLN A 492 -5.02 -17.33 20.68
CA GLN A 492 -6.21 -17.46 21.54
C GLN A 492 -6.83 -18.86 21.45
N ASN A 493 -6.98 -19.38 20.22
CA ASN A 493 -7.54 -20.69 19.99
C ASN A 493 -6.63 -21.82 20.51
N GLU A 494 -5.32 -21.75 20.28
CA GLU A 494 -4.32 -22.70 20.79
C GLU A 494 -4.31 -22.77 22.32
N ILE A 495 -4.41 -21.62 22.99
CA ILE A 495 -4.57 -21.54 24.45
C ILE A 495 -5.84 -22.24 24.90
N LYS A 496 -6.96 -21.95 24.22
CA LYS A 496 -8.28 -22.53 24.53
C LYS A 496 -8.29 -24.05 24.39
N ILE A 497 -7.75 -24.59 23.30
CA ILE A 497 -7.71 -26.05 23.06
C ILE A 497 -6.58 -26.75 23.81
N GLY A 498 -5.54 -26.02 24.23
CA GLY A 498 -4.40 -26.60 24.93
C GLY A 498 -3.35 -27.20 24.01
N ASP A 499 -3.25 -26.68 22.78
CA ASP A 499 -2.28 -27.17 21.81
C ASP A 499 -0.91 -26.54 22.08
N SER A 500 0.07 -27.39 22.42
CA SER A 500 1.45 -26.98 22.69
C SER A 500 2.39 -27.18 21.49
N THR A 501 1.89 -27.59 20.32
CA THR A 501 2.73 -28.09 19.21
C THR A 501 3.57 -26.99 18.56
N ASN A 502 2.98 -25.82 18.28
CA ASN A 502 3.65 -24.68 17.65
C ASN A 502 3.37 -23.33 18.36
N ILE A 503 2.72 -23.36 19.52
CA ILE A 503 2.31 -22.16 20.25
C ILE A 503 3.50 -21.27 20.64
N ASP A 504 4.68 -21.86 20.88
CA ASP A 504 5.94 -21.15 21.14
C ASP A 504 6.31 -20.21 19.98
N LYS A 505 6.30 -20.73 18.76
CA LYS A 505 6.62 -19.97 17.55
C LYS A 505 5.59 -18.88 17.31
N HIS A 506 4.31 -19.18 17.52
CA HIS A 506 3.22 -18.22 17.32
C HIS A 506 3.28 -17.08 18.34
N ILE A 507 3.58 -17.36 19.60
CA ILE A 507 3.72 -16.33 20.64
C ILE A 507 4.96 -15.47 20.39
N LEU A 508 6.14 -16.06 20.14
CA LEU A 508 7.35 -15.29 19.84
C LEU A 508 7.13 -14.35 18.64
N ARG A 509 6.41 -14.84 17.64
CA ARG A 509 6.04 -14.04 16.48
C ARG A 509 5.04 -12.93 16.84
N LEU A 510 4.05 -13.21 17.68
CA LEU A 510 3.06 -12.23 18.14
C LEU A 510 3.73 -11.08 18.90
N LEU A 511 4.72 -11.39 19.73
CA LEU A 511 5.51 -10.39 20.48
C LEU A 511 6.34 -9.47 19.57
N GLN A 512 6.68 -9.93 18.36
CA GLN A 512 7.40 -9.13 17.35
C GLN A 512 6.47 -8.25 16.49
N MET A 513 5.15 -8.44 16.54
CA MET A 513 4.19 -7.64 15.76
C MET A 513 3.87 -6.30 16.45
N ARG A 514 3.12 -5.43 15.76
CA ARG A 514 2.62 -4.16 16.31
C ARG A 514 1.71 -4.45 17.51
N ARG A 515 2.12 -4.08 18.74
CA ARG A 515 1.34 -4.15 20.01
C ARG A 515 0.29 -5.28 20.07
N PRO A 516 0.63 -6.47 20.57
CA PRO A 516 -0.38 -7.47 20.86
C PRO A 516 -1.35 -6.99 21.97
N PRO A 517 -2.59 -7.50 22.00
CA PRO A 517 -3.58 -7.14 23.02
C PRO A 517 -3.08 -7.49 24.42
N ARG A 518 -3.20 -6.57 25.37
CA ARG A 518 -2.69 -6.74 26.74
C ARG A 518 -3.34 -7.91 27.47
N GLU A 519 -4.64 -8.09 27.28
CA GLU A 519 -5.39 -9.21 27.83
C GLU A 519 -4.85 -10.53 27.29
N LEU A 520 -4.70 -10.65 25.97
CA LEU A 520 -4.12 -11.85 25.35
C LEU A 520 -2.73 -12.17 25.90
N ILE A 521 -1.85 -11.17 26.06
CA ILE A 521 -0.52 -11.43 26.62
C ILE A 521 -0.58 -11.83 28.10
N THR A 522 -1.56 -11.32 28.84
CA THR A 522 -1.82 -11.73 30.22
C THR A 522 -2.34 -13.17 30.28
N ASP A 523 -3.25 -13.53 29.38
CA ASP A 523 -3.79 -14.89 29.24
C ASP A 523 -2.71 -15.87 28.80
N VAL A 524 -1.85 -15.49 27.86
CA VAL A 524 -0.66 -16.24 27.44
C VAL A 524 0.24 -16.48 28.64
N PHE A 525 0.57 -15.44 29.40
CA PHE A 525 1.44 -15.55 30.57
C PHE A 525 0.86 -16.50 31.63
N ASN A 526 -0.42 -16.33 31.97
CA ASN A 526 -1.10 -17.17 32.95
C ASN A 526 -1.20 -18.63 32.48
N SER A 527 -1.55 -18.83 31.21
CA SER A 527 -1.68 -20.15 30.60
C SER A 527 -0.35 -20.87 30.53
N LEU A 528 0.69 -20.20 30.02
CA LEU A 528 2.05 -20.76 29.98
C LEU A 528 2.59 -21.01 31.38
N SER A 529 2.23 -20.22 32.39
CA SER A 529 2.65 -20.45 33.78
C SER A 529 2.00 -21.70 34.40
N SER A 530 0.90 -22.19 33.83
CA SER A 530 0.20 -23.40 34.30
C SER A 530 0.83 -24.71 33.82
N ASP A 531 0.44 -25.82 34.47
CA ASP A 531 0.88 -27.18 34.11
C ASP A 531 0.38 -27.62 32.73
N ARG A 532 -0.69 -27.01 32.20
CA ARG A 532 -1.27 -27.35 30.89
C ARG A 532 -0.26 -27.19 29.74
N PHE A 533 0.69 -26.28 29.89
CA PHE A 533 1.67 -25.92 28.85
C PHE A 533 3.11 -26.23 29.28
N ILE A 534 3.32 -27.19 30.17
CA ILE A 534 4.65 -27.53 30.71
C ILE A 534 5.65 -27.98 29.63
N PHE A 535 5.17 -28.57 28.52
CA PHE A 535 5.99 -29.07 27.42
C PHE A 535 6.23 -28.06 26.29
N VAL A 536 5.77 -26.81 26.44
CA VAL A 536 6.04 -25.75 25.45
C VAL A 536 7.53 -25.47 25.38
N ARG A 537 8.07 -25.46 24.16
CA ARG A 537 9.48 -25.14 23.90
C ARG A 537 9.72 -23.65 24.15
N ASP A 538 10.93 -23.29 24.59
CA ASP A 538 11.30 -21.91 24.91
C ASP A 538 10.37 -21.19 25.92
N ARG A 539 9.54 -21.93 26.68
CA ARG A 539 8.56 -21.40 27.63
C ARG A 539 9.15 -20.35 28.57
N LYS A 540 10.29 -20.67 29.20
CA LYS A 540 10.97 -19.73 30.11
C LYS A 540 11.36 -18.44 29.39
N LYS A 541 11.96 -18.55 28.21
CA LYS A 541 12.36 -17.39 27.40
C LYS A 541 11.15 -16.51 27.05
N ILE A 542 10.03 -17.11 26.68
CA ILE A 542 8.79 -16.39 26.37
C ILE A 542 8.25 -15.65 27.59
N LEU A 543 8.23 -16.31 28.77
CA LEU A 543 7.79 -15.69 30.01
C LEU A 543 8.70 -14.52 30.41
N ASP A 544 10.02 -14.71 30.35
CA ASP A 544 11.02 -13.67 30.62
C ASP A 544 10.85 -12.48 29.66
N GLU A 545 10.58 -12.74 28.37
CA GLU A 545 10.32 -11.69 27.37
C GLU A 545 9.04 -10.91 27.69
N ILE A 546 7.94 -11.60 28.02
CA ILE A 546 6.68 -10.96 28.44
C ILE A 546 6.87 -10.13 29.71
N GLU A 547 7.59 -10.65 30.71
CA GLU A 547 7.90 -9.91 31.93
C GLU A 547 8.77 -8.68 31.64
N SER A 548 9.78 -8.81 30.78
CA SER A 548 10.62 -7.67 30.39
C SER A 548 9.80 -6.58 29.69
N LEU A 549 8.83 -6.96 28.86
CA LEU A 549 7.91 -6.02 28.18
C LEU A 549 6.93 -5.37 29.15
N LYS A 550 6.49 -6.10 30.19
CA LYS A 550 5.67 -5.55 31.29
C LYS A 550 6.48 -4.61 32.20
N ALA A 551 7.74 -4.94 32.49
CA ALA A 551 8.60 -4.25 33.45
C ALA A 551 9.32 -3.03 32.87
N ASN A 552 9.80 -3.09 31.62
CA ASN A 552 10.59 -2.00 31.03
C ASN A 552 9.75 -0.75 30.69
N ASN A 553 8.43 -0.86 30.56
CA ASN A 553 7.54 0.27 30.31
C ASN A 553 6.14 -0.02 30.87
N SER A 554 5.86 0.42 32.10
CA SER A 554 4.52 0.41 32.69
C SER A 554 3.51 1.05 31.71
N SER A 555 2.59 0.23 31.20
CA SER A 555 1.51 0.52 30.23
C SER A 555 1.84 0.73 28.75
N GLU A 556 3.10 0.77 28.30
CA GLU A 556 3.38 1.23 26.93
C GLU A 556 3.38 0.11 25.86
N SER A 557 3.79 -1.12 26.18
CA SER A 557 4.06 -2.16 25.16
C SER A 557 2.84 -2.94 24.64
N PHE A 558 1.67 -2.86 25.30
CA PHE A 558 0.49 -3.67 24.97
C PHE A 558 -0.75 -2.82 24.80
N SER A 559 -1.61 -3.19 23.85
CA SER A 559 -2.86 -2.47 23.59
C SER A 559 -3.92 -2.80 24.64
N ASP A 560 -4.50 -1.77 25.27
CA ASP A 560 -5.73 -1.90 26.08
C ASP A 560 -6.96 -2.10 25.17
N VAL A 561 -6.86 -1.73 23.88
CA VAL A 561 -7.88 -2.06 22.89
C VAL A 561 -7.74 -3.54 22.56
N ILE A 562 -8.65 -4.33 23.09
CA ILE A 562 -8.96 -5.64 22.54
C ILE A 562 -9.49 -5.37 21.12
N PRO A 563 -8.99 -6.04 20.06
CA PRO A 563 -9.67 -6.12 18.77
C PRO A 563 -11.04 -6.83 18.87
N GLU A 564 -11.51 -7.12 20.08
CA GLU A 564 -12.75 -7.78 20.36
C GLU A 564 -13.63 -6.85 21.17
N ASP A 565 -14.78 -6.60 20.59
CA ASP A 565 -16.03 -6.26 21.25
C ASP A 565 -16.38 -4.79 21.49
N GLU A 566 -15.50 -3.81 21.34
CA GLU A 566 -15.96 -2.40 21.29
C GLU A 566 -15.24 -1.53 20.24
N ASN A 567 -15.98 -1.24 19.16
CA ASN A 567 -15.76 -0.15 18.20
C ASN A 567 -14.77 -0.33 17.03
N LEU A 568 -14.77 -1.50 16.38
CA LEU A 568 -14.56 -1.61 14.94
C LEU A 568 -15.53 -2.66 14.38
N HIS A 569 -16.67 -2.17 13.88
CA HIS A 569 -17.79 -2.92 13.30
C HIS A 569 -17.45 -3.63 11.96
N ASP A 570 -16.27 -4.23 11.85
CA ASP A 570 -15.79 -4.78 10.57
C ASP A 570 -15.38 -6.26 10.63
N ASP A 571 -15.31 -6.88 11.82
CA ASP A 571 -14.66 -8.19 11.97
C ASP A 571 -15.61 -9.41 12.02
N SER A 572 -16.92 -9.20 12.03
CA SER A 572 -17.94 -10.27 11.91
C SER A 572 -18.52 -10.44 10.51
N SER A 573 -18.37 -9.42 9.67
CA SER A 573 -18.77 -9.41 8.27
C SER A 573 -17.72 -10.14 7.44
N MET A 574 -18.15 -11.08 6.60
CA MET A 574 -17.27 -11.68 5.59
C MET A 574 -17.21 -10.85 4.31
N MET A 575 -17.96 -9.75 4.26
CA MET A 575 -18.03 -8.85 3.13
C MET A 575 -17.11 -7.64 3.36
N ASP A 576 -16.04 -7.57 2.57
CA ASP A 576 -15.26 -6.35 2.36
C ASP A 576 -16.00 -5.51 1.31
N LEU A 577 -16.77 -4.51 1.76
CA LEU A 577 -17.55 -3.61 0.89
C LEU A 577 -16.95 -2.21 0.81
#